data_AF-A0A2J9IPU2-F1
#
_entry.id   AF-A0A2J9IPU2-F1
#
_cell.length_a   1.000
_cell.length_b   1.000
_cell.length_c   1.000
_cell.angle_alpha   90.00
_cell.angle_beta   90.00
_cell.angle_gamma   90.00
#
_symmetry.space_group_name_H-M   'P 1'
#
loop_
_entity.id
_entity.type
_entity.pdbx_description
1 polymer ?
#
loop_
_entity_poly.entity_id
_entity_poly.type
_entity_poly.pdbx_seq_one_letter_code
_entity_poly.pdbx_strand_id
1 'polypeptide(L)'
;MSNVERDPDEKVCTPGRHAPARFTEGLSDGVEPAPGEDGCVVEILEPRDVPLGGPRAMNVQRTLPQRARSLVGAWCFLDFYGPDDVSRTGGMDVPRHPHTGLATVSWLFEGQIDHVDSAGHQALVRPGEVNLMNAGTGITHTEYSTAGTSVLHGAQLWYALPDAHRFSTPDLHSHRPEPVSDDGWTARVFLGELLGQRSPVPTYIPLTGAEFRMEPGAEVVLDVPAGHEHGVLAAGGTVHLQGVEVRPGHLGVVETGSTRLTLRAGDEPVIALLIGGEPLGEQIIMWWNFVGRSHDEIVTWRAAYQQEMGFEAPDGESPLDTAGDGEPLGREVVEADVEALDEPGYADGRRFPQFGLFPPDPKAPLPAPALPNTRMRPRG
;
A
#
# COMPACT_ATOMS: atom_id res chain seq x y z
N MET A 1 9.71 8.90 3.62
CA MET A 1 9.80 8.62 2.18
C MET A 1 9.69 9.92 1.39
N SER A 2 10.82 10.60 1.13
CA SER A 2 10.89 11.62 0.09
C SER A 2 12.06 11.25 -0.81
N ASN A 3 11.80 11.06 -2.10
CA ASN A 3 12.86 10.89 -3.08
C ASN A 3 13.47 12.28 -3.34
N VAL A 4 14.52 12.64 -2.61
CA VAL A 4 15.32 13.84 -2.86
C VAL A 4 16.77 13.40 -3.00
N GLU A 5 17.36 13.59 -4.18
CA GLU A 5 18.78 13.40 -4.41
C GLU A 5 19.49 14.74 -4.21
N ARG A 6 20.56 14.74 -3.39
CA ARG A 6 21.50 15.85 -3.22
C ARG A 6 22.72 15.52 -4.08
N ASP A 7 22.94 16.26 -5.15
CA ASP A 7 24.05 16.18 -6.13
C ASP A 7 24.10 14.94 -7.06
N PRO A 8 23.73 15.09 -8.35
CA PRO A 8 24.12 14.12 -9.37
C PRO A 8 25.56 14.40 -9.84
N ASP A 9 26.47 13.46 -9.59
CA ASP A 9 27.81 13.45 -10.18
C ASP A 9 27.74 13.12 -11.67
N GLU A 10 28.14 14.07 -12.52
CA GLU A 10 28.26 13.87 -13.96
C GLU A 10 29.47 12.94 -14.24
N LYS A 11 29.24 11.66 -14.57
CA LYS A 11 30.31 10.73 -14.96
C LYS A 11 30.21 10.31 -16.43
N VAL A 12 31.13 10.88 -17.20
CA VAL A 12 31.48 10.52 -18.58
C VAL A 12 32.03 9.09 -18.63
N CYS A 13 31.46 8.24 -19.50
CA CYS A 13 31.88 6.86 -19.70
C CYS A 13 33.34 6.73 -20.16
N THR A 14 34.10 5.83 -19.51
CA THR A 14 35.32 5.22 -20.09
C THR A 14 35.24 3.69 -19.93
N PRO A 15 35.57 2.89 -20.95
CA PRO A 15 35.38 1.44 -20.89
C PRO A 15 36.63 0.71 -20.35
N GLY A 16 36.45 -0.23 -19.41
CA GLY A 16 37.50 -1.23 -19.14
C GLY A 16 37.41 -2.09 -17.87
N ARG A 17 37.14 -3.39 -18.10
CA ARG A 17 37.59 -4.63 -17.40
C ARG A 17 36.89 -5.11 -16.11
N HIS A 18 36.54 -6.40 -16.18
CA HIS A 18 35.92 -7.26 -15.17
C HIS A 18 36.68 -7.43 -13.84
N ALA A 19 35.92 -7.44 -12.74
CA ALA A 19 36.22 -8.03 -11.44
C ALA A 19 34.92 -8.57 -10.80
N PRO A 20 34.98 -9.52 -9.85
CA PRO A 20 33.87 -10.44 -9.54
C PRO A 20 32.80 -9.87 -8.60
N ALA A 21 31.61 -10.47 -8.71
CA ALA A 21 30.34 -10.14 -8.07
C ALA A 21 30.46 -9.65 -6.62
N ARG A 22 30.16 -8.36 -6.43
CA ARG A 22 29.67 -7.80 -5.18
C ARG A 22 28.22 -7.41 -5.45
N PHE A 23 27.32 -7.81 -4.57
CA PHE A 23 25.99 -7.23 -4.48
C PHE A 23 26.18 -5.74 -4.20
N THR A 24 26.07 -4.92 -5.24
CA THR A 24 26.14 -3.46 -5.16
C THR A 24 25.02 -2.91 -6.01
N GLU A 25 24.20 -2.09 -5.33
CA GLU A 25 23.41 -0.99 -5.88
C GLU A 25 22.34 -1.42 -6.89
N GLY A 26 21.07 -1.19 -6.53
CA GLY A 26 19.97 -1.18 -7.48
C GLY A 26 20.28 -0.20 -8.60
N LEU A 27 20.83 -0.73 -9.70
CA LEU A 27 21.24 0.00 -10.89
C LEU A 27 20.41 -0.50 -12.06
N SER A 28 19.23 0.09 -12.18
CA SER A 28 18.46 0.37 -13.39
C SER A 28 17.19 1.08 -12.88
N ASP A 29 16.29 1.48 -13.74
CA ASP A 29 15.03 2.13 -13.37
C ASP A 29 14.10 1.30 -12.44
N GLY A 30 14.57 0.15 -11.93
CA GLY A 30 13.85 -0.80 -11.08
C GLY A 30 12.92 -1.70 -11.88
N VAL A 31 12.96 -1.58 -13.22
CA VAL A 31 12.07 -2.23 -14.18
C VAL A 31 12.91 -2.86 -15.27
N GLU A 32 12.77 -4.17 -15.46
CA GLU A 32 13.34 -4.89 -16.60
C GLU A 32 12.21 -5.31 -17.56
N PRO A 33 12.16 -4.78 -18.80
CA PRO A 33 11.19 -5.23 -19.79
C PRO A 33 11.64 -6.56 -20.41
N ALA A 34 10.75 -7.54 -20.44
CA ALA A 34 10.98 -8.84 -21.04
C ALA A 34 9.90 -9.19 -22.09
N PRO A 35 10.29 -9.76 -23.24
CA PRO A 35 9.33 -10.16 -24.26
C PRO A 35 8.59 -11.44 -23.83
N GLY A 36 7.26 -11.37 -23.78
CA GLY A 36 6.38 -12.51 -23.52
C GLY A 36 5.98 -13.28 -24.79
N GLU A 37 5.37 -14.45 -24.59
CA GLU A 37 5.09 -15.45 -25.65
C GLU A 37 4.08 -14.99 -26.72
N ASP A 38 3.29 -13.95 -26.43
CA ASP A 38 2.27 -13.39 -27.35
C ASP A 38 2.64 -12.00 -27.90
N GLY A 39 3.92 -11.60 -27.83
CA GLY A 39 4.37 -10.27 -28.23
C GLY A 39 4.01 -9.16 -27.24
N CYS A 40 3.42 -9.53 -26.10
CA CYS A 40 3.28 -8.67 -24.93
C CYS A 40 4.66 -8.38 -24.32
N VAL A 41 4.85 -7.20 -23.75
CA VAL A 41 6.01 -6.91 -22.89
C VAL A 41 5.57 -7.07 -21.45
N VAL A 42 6.39 -7.75 -20.65
CA VAL A 42 6.22 -7.83 -19.19
C VAL A 42 7.32 -7.00 -18.53
N GLU A 43 6.91 -6.05 -17.70
CA GLU A 43 7.80 -5.24 -16.87
C GLU A 43 8.04 -5.93 -15.53
N ILE A 44 9.30 -6.25 -15.22
CA ILE A 44 9.67 -6.89 -13.96
C ILE A 44 10.15 -5.82 -12.97
N LEU A 45 9.40 -5.65 -11.88
CA LEU A 45 9.74 -4.76 -10.78
C LEU A 45 10.43 -5.54 -9.68
N GLU A 46 11.73 -5.29 -9.50
CA GLU A 46 12.54 -5.87 -8.42
C GLU A 46 12.17 -5.22 -7.07
N PRO A 47 11.96 -6.00 -6.00
CA PRO A 47 11.64 -5.42 -4.69
C PRO A 47 12.87 -4.77 -4.06
N ARG A 48 12.61 -3.81 -3.17
CA ARG A 48 13.63 -3.30 -2.22
C ARG A 48 13.20 -3.58 -0.79
N ASP A 49 14.16 -3.93 0.06
CA ASP A 49 13.89 -4.12 1.49
C ASP A 49 13.66 -2.76 2.18
N VAL A 50 12.57 -2.68 2.96
CA VAL A 50 12.18 -1.50 3.72
C VAL A 50 11.74 -1.92 5.13
N PRO A 51 12.15 -1.21 6.20
CA PRO A 51 11.61 -1.46 7.53
C PRO A 51 10.21 -0.82 7.70
N LEU A 52 9.22 -1.62 8.12
CA LEU A 52 7.82 -1.23 8.32
C LEU A 52 7.59 -0.69 9.74
N GLY A 53 7.59 0.63 9.94
CA GLY A 53 7.38 1.24 11.28
C GLY A 53 8.67 1.73 11.97
N GLY A 54 9.79 1.78 11.24
CA GLY A 54 11.06 2.37 11.70
C GLY A 54 12.20 1.37 11.87
N PRO A 55 13.41 1.81 12.29
CA PRO A 55 14.66 1.04 12.13
C PRO A 55 14.77 -0.31 12.85
N ARG A 56 13.83 -0.64 13.75
CA ARG A 56 13.80 -1.91 14.50
C ARG A 56 12.56 -2.75 14.18
N ALA A 57 11.84 -2.38 13.13
CA ALA A 57 10.59 -3.01 12.78
C ALA A 57 10.80 -4.12 11.75
N MET A 58 9.73 -4.88 11.48
CA MET A 58 9.73 -5.94 10.47
C MET A 58 10.20 -5.40 9.12
N ASN A 59 11.02 -6.17 8.40
CA ASN A 59 11.39 -5.84 7.03
C ASN A 59 10.33 -6.34 6.06
N VAL A 60 10.07 -5.55 5.03
CA VAL A 60 9.14 -5.87 3.95
C VAL A 60 9.81 -5.60 2.60
N GLN A 61 9.37 -6.31 1.57
CA GLN A 61 9.80 -6.18 0.20
C GLN A 61 8.84 -5.24 -0.54
N ARG A 62 9.30 -4.03 -0.87
CA ARG A 62 8.49 -3.02 -1.55
C ARG A 62 8.68 -3.08 -3.06
N THR A 63 7.61 -3.31 -3.81
CA THR A 63 7.61 -3.27 -5.29
C THR A 63 6.91 -2.03 -5.84
N LEU A 64 5.98 -1.42 -5.11
CA LEU A 64 5.37 -0.13 -5.46
C LEU A 64 5.38 0.84 -4.26
N PRO A 65 5.61 2.14 -4.48
CA PRO A 65 6.00 2.77 -5.75
C PRO A 65 7.51 2.66 -6.01
N GLN A 66 7.89 2.68 -7.28
CA GLN A 66 9.26 2.82 -7.76
C GLN A 66 9.42 4.04 -8.67
N ARG A 67 10.68 4.37 -9.00
CA ARG A 67 10.98 5.53 -9.84
C ARG A 67 10.35 5.39 -11.23
N ALA A 68 10.47 4.23 -11.85
CA ALA A 68 9.95 4.00 -13.20
C ALA A 68 8.47 3.62 -13.25
N ARG A 69 7.95 3.07 -12.15
CA ARG A 69 6.54 2.68 -12.07
C ARG A 69 5.96 3.07 -10.72
N SER A 70 5.06 4.05 -10.75
CA SER A 70 4.39 4.53 -9.53
C SER A 70 3.03 3.88 -9.32
N LEU A 71 2.42 3.33 -10.39
CA LEU A 71 1.07 2.80 -10.38
C LEU A 71 0.98 1.49 -11.19
N VAL A 72 0.05 0.63 -10.80
CA VAL A 72 -0.58 -0.40 -11.63
C VAL A 72 -2.08 -0.13 -11.60
N GLY A 73 -2.69 0.41 -12.66
CA GLY A 73 -4.05 0.94 -12.55
C GLY A 73 -4.11 2.09 -11.53
N ALA A 74 -4.88 1.92 -10.44
CA ALA A 74 -4.86 2.83 -9.29
C ALA A 74 -4.03 2.31 -8.09
N TRP A 75 -3.48 1.10 -8.15
CA TRP A 75 -2.62 0.55 -7.10
C TRP A 75 -1.32 1.34 -7.03
N CYS A 76 -1.06 2.03 -5.92
CA CYS A 76 0.09 2.94 -5.76
C CYS A 76 1.13 2.47 -4.74
N PHE A 77 0.85 1.38 -4.03
CA PHE A 77 1.72 0.84 -3.00
C PHE A 77 1.56 -0.68 -2.94
N LEU A 78 2.67 -1.38 -2.79
CA LEU A 78 2.70 -2.81 -2.55
C LEU A 78 3.94 -3.15 -1.72
N ASP A 79 3.68 -3.57 -0.49
CA ASP A 79 4.63 -4.24 0.37
C ASP A 79 4.26 -5.71 0.49
N PHE A 80 5.22 -6.57 0.19
CA PHE A 80 5.15 -8.00 0.42
C PHE A 80 5.99 -8.35 1.66
N TYR A 81 5.47 -9.21 2.53
CA TYR A 81 6.17 -9.60 3.75
C TYR A 81 6.02 -11.08 4.05
N GLY A 82 7.09 -11.66 4.57
CA GLY A 82 7.17 -13.08 4.89
C GLY A 82 7.29 -14.03 3.68
N PRO A 83 7.16 -15.34 3.90
CA PRO A 83 6.82 -15.97 5.18
C PRO A 83 7.96 -15.84 6.21
N ASP A 84 7.69 -15.15 7.31
CA ASP A 84 8.66 -14.88 8.37
C ASP A 84 8.23 -15.53 9.69
N ASP A 85 9.19 -16.14 10.40
CA ASP A 85 8.98 -16.61 11.79
C ASP A 85 8.97 -15.42 12.76
N VAL A 86 7.77 -14.89 12.98
CA VAL A 86 7.53 -13.71 13.80
C VAL A 86 7.51 -13.99 15.30
N SER A 87 7.51 -15.28 15.70
CA SER A 87 7.70 -15.64 17.12
C SER A 87 9.05 -15.18 17.68
N ARG A 88 10.01 -14.91 16.78
CA ARG A 88 11.38 -14.48 17.12
C ARG A 88 11.64 -13.01 16.87
N THR A 89 10.93 -12.41 15.91
CA THR A 89 11.16 -11.01 15.48
C THR A 89 10.14 -10.04 16.09
N GLY A 90 9.06 -10.54 16.68
CA GLY A 90 8.01 -9.72 17.31
C GLY A 90 6.84 -9.38 16.38
N GLY A 91 6.94 -9.74 15.09
CA GLY A 91 5.87 -9.57 14.11
C GLY A 91 5.62 -8.14 13.69
N MET A 92 4.44 -7.94 13.10
CA MET A 92 3.97 -6.62 12.71
C MET A 92 3.64 -5.82 13.97
N ASP A 93 4.27 -4.65 14.09
CA ASP A 93 4.10 -3.76 15.22
C ASP A 93 4.02 -2.31 14.72
N VAL A 94 2.86 -1.92 14.20
CA VAL A 94 2.64 -0.60 13.60
C VAL A 94 1.69 0.22 14.47
N PRO A 95 2.22 1.16 15.28
CA PRO A 95 1.41 2.03 16.11
C PRO A 95 0.51 2.96 15.30
N ARG A 96 -0.36 3.68 16.02
CA ARG A 96 -1.30 4.64 15.46
C ARG A 96 -0.61 5.55 14.45
N HIS A 97 -1.10 5.51 13.20
CA HIS A 97 -0.58 6.32 12.11
C HIS A 97 -1.70 6.68 11.13
N PRO A 98 -1.57 7.78 10.37
CA PRO A 98 -2.66 8.31 9.57
C PRO A 98 -2.62 7.79 8.14
N HIS A 99 -3.77 7.86 7.46
CA HIS A 99 -3.90 7.81 6.00
C HIS A 99 -4.96 8.82 5.54
N THR A 100 -4.85 9.33 4.31
CA THR A 100 -5.91 10.10 3.62
C THR A 100 -5.72 10.06 2.10
N GLY A 101 -6.82 10.12 1.35
CA GLY A 101 -6.83 10.12 -0.11
C GLY A 101 -6.53 8.77 -0.78
N LEU A 102 -6.57 7.69 -0.01
CA LEU A 102 -6.27 6.33 -0.43
C LEU A 102 -7.18 5.32 0.29
N ALA A 103 -7.17 4.09 -0.17
CA ALA A 103 -7.61 2.95 0.62
C ALA A 103 -6.47 1.95 0.79
N THR A 104 -6.35 1.35 1.98
CA THR A 104 -5.43 0.25 2.24
C THR A 104 -6.16 -1.08 2.03
N VAL A 105 -5.43 -2.09 1.60
CA VAL A 105 -5.91 -3.45 1.34
C VAL A 105 -4.91 -4.42 1.92
N SER A 106 -5.31 -5.18 2.93
CA SER A 106 -4.51 -6.22 3.55
C SER A 106 -4.96 -7.59 3.06
N TRP A 107 -4.00 -8.41 2.62
CA TRP A 107 -4.23 -9.81 2.25
C TRP A 107 -3.17 -10.72 2.89
N LEU A 108 -3.61 -11.66 3.71
CA LEU A 108 -2.72 -12.62 4.36
C LEU A 108 -2.79 -14.00 3.68
N PHE A 109 -1.63 -14.62 3.53
CA PHE A 109 -1.48 -16.03 3.17
C PHE A 109 -1.34 -16.91 4.41
N GLU A 110 -0.74 -16.37 5.48
CA GLU A 110 -0.57 -16.98 6.80
C GLU A 110 -0.46 -15.91 7.89
N GLY A 111 -0.84 -16.25 9.13
CA GLY A 111 -0.77 -15.35 10.29
C GLY A 111 -2.04 -14.52 10.50
N GLN A 112 -2.02 -13.66 11.52
CA GLN A 112 -3.16 -12.82 11.88
C GLN A 112 -2.72 -11.44 12.39
N ILE A 113 -3.47 -10.40 12.03
CA ILE A 113 -3.21 -9.01 12.43
C ILE A 113 -4.48 -8.41 13.03
N ASP A 114 -4.38 -7.78 14.20
CA ASP A 114 -5.42 -6.93 14.77
C ASP A 114 -5.32 -5.53 14.15
N HIS A 115 -6.45 -5.06 13.63
CA HIS A 115 -6.65 -3.70 13.10
C HIS A 115 -7.65 -2.96 13.99
N VAL A 116 -7.33 -1.71 14.32
CA VAL A 116 -8.20 -0.76 15.03
C VAL A 116 -8.04 0.60 14.39
N ASP A 117 -9.15 1.30 14.11
CA ASP A 117 -9.11 2.63 13.50
C ASP A 117 -9.92 3.71 14.24
N SER A 118 -9.63 4.98 13.93
CA SER A 118 -10.29 6.16 14.52
C SER A 118 -11.72 6.39 14.03
N ALA A 119 -12.19 5.64 13.03
CA ALA A 119 -13.59 5.65 12.65
C ALA A 119 -14.42 4.66 13.50
N GLY A 120 -13.77 3.97 14.45
CA GLY A 120 -14.41 3.07 15.41
C GLY A 120 -14.52 1.62 14.93
N HIS A 121 -13.86 1.27 13.82
CA HIS A 121 -13.86 -0.11 13.35
C HIS A 121 -12.71 -0.90 13.96
N GLN A 122 -12.94 -2.22 14.07
CA GLN A 122 -11.95 -3.19 14.50
C GLN A 122 -12.10 -4.44 13.65
N ALA A 123 -10.98 -5.02 13.23
CA ALA A 123 -10.99 -6.26 12.48
C ALA A 123 -9.81 -7.15 12.85
N LEU A 124 -10.05 -8.46 12.82
CA LEU A 124 -8.97 -9.44 12.81
C LEU A 124 -8.73 -9.85 11.36
N VAL A 125 -7.63 -9.38 10.77
CA VAL A 125 -7.19 -9.76 9.43
C VAL A 125 -6.73 -11.21 9.46
N ARG A 126 -7.29 -12.04 8.58
CA ARG A 126 -7.09 -13.48 8.53
C ARG A 126 -6.62 -13.93 7.16
N PRO A 127 -5.99 -15.12 7.06
CA PRO A 127 -5.59 -15.65 5.76
C PRO A 127 -6.80 -15.88 4.86
N GLY A 128 -6.65 -15.51 3.58
CA GLY A 128 -7.70 -15.64 2.56
C GLY A 128 -8.91 -14.74 2.78
N GLU A 129 -8.75 -13.63 3.50
CA GLU A 129 -9.79 -12.62 3.74
C GLU A 129 -9.21 -11.23 3.50
N VAL A 130 -9.88 -10.44 2.67
CA VAL A 130 -9.48 -9.06 2.44
C VAL A 130 -9.97 -8.19 3.57
N ASN A 131 -9.13 -7.26 4.02
CA ASN A 131 -9.55 -6.10 4.79
C ASN A 131 -9.20 -4.85 3.98
N LEU A 132 -10.21 -4.08 3.59
CA LEU A 132 -10.07 -2.82 2.86
C LEU A 132 -10.51 -1.69 3.77
N MET A 133 -9.56 -0.84 4.16
CA MET A 133 -9.84 0.39 4.90
C MET A 133 -9.80 1.57 3.93
N ASN A 134 -10.94 2.22 3.73
CA ASN A 134 -11.01 3.47 3.01
C ASN A 134 -10.61 4.61 3.95
N ALA A 135 -9.51 5.28 3.67
CA ALA A 135 -9.06 6.38 4.51
C ALA A 135 -9.80 7.69 4.22
N GLY A 136 -10.25 7.88 2.97
CA GLY A 136 -11.06 9.03 2.55
C GLY A 136 -10.53 10.37 3.10
N THR A 137 -11.41 11.11 3.78
CA THR A 137 -11.10 12.41 4.42
C THR A 137 -9.93 12.39 5.40
N GLY A 138 -9.61 11.23 5.98
CA GLY A 138 -8.59 11.08 7.01
C GLY A 138 -9.00 10.02 8.03
N ILE A 139 -8.07 9.13 8.36
CA ILE A 139 -8.22 8.13 9.40
C ILE A 139 -6.85 7.87 10.05
N THR A 140 -6.84 7.40 11.29
CA THR A 140 -5.66 6.78 11.90
C THR A 140 -5.96 5.35 12.28
N HIS A 141 -4.97 4.47 12.20
CA HIS A 141 -5.12 3.07 12.58
C HIS A 141 -3.84 2.45 13.13
N THR A 142 -3.99 1.29 13.76
CA THR A 142 -2.92 0.41 14.24
C THR A 142 -3.01 -0.94 13.56
N GLU A 143 -1.86 -1.57 13.34
CA GLU A 143 -1.78 -2.95 12.85
C GLU A 143 -0.78 -3.74 13.70
N TYR A 144 -1.26 -4.73 14.44
CA TYR A 144 -0.45 -5.54 15.35
C TYR A 144 -0.60 -7.03 15.05
N SER A 145 0.49 -7.77 14.92
CA SER A 145 0.43 -9.24 14.92
C SER A 145 -0.18 -9.73 16.23
N THR A 146 -1.13 -10.66 16.13
CA THR A 146 -1.75 -11.22 17.34
C THR A 146 -0.75 -12.06 18.12
N ALA A 147 -0.99 -12.21 19.43
CA ALA A 147 -0.13 -13.03 20.31
C ALA A 147 0.02 -14.50 19.86
N GLY A 148 -0.93 -15.03 19.08
CA GLY A 148 -0.89 -16.40 18.55
C GLY A 148 -0.19 -16.53 17.21
N THR A 149 0.29 -15.43 16.61
CA THR A 149 0.91 -15.44 15.30
C THR A 149 2.37 -15.87 15.40
N SER A 150 2.71 -17.05 14.87
CA SER A 150 4.10 -17.54 14.79
C SER A 150 4.74 -17.28 13.44
N VAL A 151 3.95 -17.30 12.36
CA VAL A 151 4.39 -16.96 11.01
C VAL A 151 3.50 -15.85 10.49
N LEU A 152 4.10 -14.86 9.83
CA LEU A 152 3.36 -13.83 9.11
C LEU A 152 3.78 -13.87 7.64
N HIS A 153 2.80 -13.97 6.75
CA HIS A 153 3.01 -13.98 5.30
C HIS A 153 1.83 -13.27 4.64
N GLY A 154 2.10 -12.18 3.93
CA GLY A 154 1.02 -11.38 3.35
C GLY A 154 1.51 -10.23 2.49
N ALA A 155 0.56 -9.43 2.05
CA ALA A 155 0.80 -8.19 1.32
C ALA A 155 -0.06 -7.06 1.89
N GLN A 156 0.53 -5.88 1.97
CA GLN A 156 -0.16 -4.62 2.21
C GLN A 156 -0.15 -3.83 0.90
N LEU A 157 -1.32 -3.48 0.39
CA LEU A 157 -1.47 -2.72 -0.83
C LEU A 157 -2.24 -1.44 -0.57
N TRP A 158 -1.94 -0.37 -1.30
CA TRP A 158 -2.78 0.82 -1.33
C TRP A 158 -3.24 1.09 -2.76
N TYR A 159 -4.46 1.56 -2.91
CA TYR A 159 -4.87 2.21 -4.14
C TYR A 159 -5.25 3.67 -3.87
N ALA A 160 -4.87 4.52 -4.82
CA ALA A 160 -5.22 5.94 -4.80
C ALA A 160 -6.71 6.08 -5.11
N LEU A 161 -7.44 6.82 -4.27
CA LEU A 161 -8.83 7.14 -4.56
C LEU A 161 -8.87 8.16 -5.72
N PRO A 162 -9.78 8.00 -6.70
CA PRO A 162 -10.05 9.03 -7.70
C PRO A 162 -10.41 10.37 -7.05
N ASP A 163 -10.12 11.49 -7.71
CA ASP A 163 -10.31 12.83 -7.13
C ASP A 163 -11.76 13.06 -6.65
N ALA A 164 -12.74 12.53 -7.40
CA ALA A 164 -14.15 12.60 -7.04
C ALA A 164 -14.53 11.89 -5.73
N HIS A 165 -13.69 10.96 -5.25
CA HIS A 165 -13.98 10.09 -4.10
C HIS A 165 -12.96 10.18 -2.98
N ARG A 166 -11.82 10.86 -3.16
CA ARG A 166 -10.73 10.90 -2.16
C ARG A 166 -11.09 11.56 -0.83
N PHE A 167 -12.23 12.23 -0.76
CA PHE A 167 -12.82 12.80 0.46
C PHE A 167 -14.11 12.08 0.89
N SER A 168 -14.29 10.81 0.51
CA SER A 168 -15.36 9.97 1.05
C SER A 168 -15.22 9.81 2.56
N THR A 169 -16.32 9.48 3.23
CA THR A 169 -16.29 9.07 4.64
C THR A 169 -15.43 7.81 4.81
N PRO A 170 -14.56 7.75 5.83
CA PRO A 170 -13.79 6.55 6.10
C PRO A 170 -14.69 5.36 6.48
N ASP A 171 -14.35 4.16 6.00
CA ASP A 171 -15.05 2.92 6.30
C ASP A 171 -14.12 1.69 6.19
N LEU A 172 -14.60 0.54 6.68
CA LEU A 172 -13.87 -0.72 6.66
C LEU A 172 -14.75 -1.83 6.07
N HIS A 173 -14.19 -2.57 5.10
CA HIS A 173 -14.85 -3.72 4.47
C HIS A 173 -14.00 -4.97 4.62
N SER A 174 -14.63 -6.06 5.07
CA SER A 174 -13.97 -7.36 5.16
C SER A 174 -14.73 -8.40 4.34
N HIS A 175 -14.01 -9.24 3.60
CA HIS A 175 -14.64 -10.29 2.81
C HIS A 175 -13.74 -11.51 2.63
N ARG A 176 -14.32 -12.70 2.87
CA ARG A 176 -13.69 -13.98 2.57
C ARG A 176 -14.30 -14.53 1.26
N PRO A 177 -13.58 -14.48 0.15
CA PRO A 177 -14.07 -15.03 -1.11
C PRO A 177 -14.11 -16.56 -1.09
N GLU A 178 -15.08 -17.12 -1.80
CA GLU A 178 -15.13 -18.55 -2.07
C GLU A 178 -13.99 -18.94 -3.04
N PRO A 179 -13.32 -20.08 -2.83
CA PRO A 179 -12.30 -20.55 -3.74
C PRO A 179 -12.90 -21.07 -5.04
N VAL A 180 -12.25 -20.76 -6.16
CA VAL A 180 -12.45 -21.43 -7.44
C VAL A 180 -11.25 -22.31 -7.71
N SER A 181 -11.46 -23.57 -8.05
CA SER A 181 -10.38 -24.52 -8.32
C SER A 181 -10.58 -25.17 -9.68
N ASP A 182 -9.47 -25.46 -10.34
CA ASP A 182 -9.40 -26.23 -11.58
C ASP A 182 -8.08 -27.03 -11.57
N ASP A 183 -7.75 -27.72 -12.67
CA ASP A 183 -6.60 -28.63 -12.82
C ASP A 183 -5.27 -28.02 -12.28
N GLY A 184 -4.95 -28.35 -11.03
CA GLY A 184 -3.71 -27.98 -10.36
C GLY A 184 -3.66 -26.55 -9.81
N TRP A 185 -4.76 -25.79 -9.76
CA TRP A 185 -4.74 -24.45 -9.16
C TRP A 185 -6.02 -24.09 -8.41
N THR A 186 -5.91 -23.12 -7.51
CA THR A 186 -7.03 -22.54 -6.76
C THR A 186 -6.86 -21.03 -6.68
N ALA A 187 -7.94 -20.29 -6.97
CA ALA A 187 -7.99 -18.85 -6.93
C ALA A 187 -9.01 -18.33 -5.89
N ARG A 188 -8.74 -17.15 -5.33
CA ARG A 188 -9.66 -16.41 -4.44
C ARG A 188 -9.73 -14.97 -4.91
N VAL A 189 -10.87 -14.59 -5.49
CA VAL A 189 -11.10 -13.24 -6.05
C VAL A 189 -11.66 -12.33 -4.97
N PHE A 190 -10.81 -11.49 -4.38
CA PHE A 190 -11.16 -10.68 -3.22
C PHE A 190 -11.54 -9.25 -3.56
N LEU A 191 -11.19 -8.75 -4.75
CA LEU A 191 -11.65 -7.47 -5.29
C LEU A 191 -12.01 -7.61 -6.78
N GLY A 192 -13.05 -6.90 -7.18
CA GLY A 192 -13.49 -6.87 -8.57
C GLY A 192 -14.18 -8.15 -9.04
N GLU A 193 -13.96 -8.45 -10.32
CA GLU A 193 -14.51 -9.63 -10.98
C GLU A 193 -13.43 -10.34 -11.79
N LEU A 194 -13.36 -11.67 -11.63
CA LEU A 194 -12.44 -12.56 -12.34
C LEU A 194 -12.97 -14.00 -12.21
N LEU A 195 -12.73 -14.86 -13.21
CA LEU A 195 -13.14 -16.29 -13.16
C LEU A 195 -14.65 -16.49 -12.85
N GLY A 196 -15.50 -15.56 -13.31
CA GLY A 196 -16.94 -15.57 -13.04
C GLY A 196 -17.32 -15.30 -11.57
N GLN A 197 -16.37 -14.96 -10.71
CA GLN A 197 -16.61 -14.53 -9.32
C GLN A 197 -16.58 -13.01 -9.24
N ARG A 198 -17.45 -12.44 -8.40
CA ARG A 198 -17.49 -11.01 -8.11
C ARG A 198 -17.40 -10.79 -6.61
N SER A 199 -16.41 -10.01 -6.18
CA SER A 199 -16.30 -9.55 -4.80
C SER A 199 -17.40 -8.52 -4.48
N PRO A 200 -18.03 -8.57 -3.30
CA PRO A 200 -19.00 -7.57 -2.85
C PRO A 200 -18.34 -6.30 -2.29
N VAL A 201 -17.02 -6.30 -2.11
CA VAL A 201 -16.30 -5.17 -1.52
C VAL A 201 -16.33 -3.99 -2.50
N PRO A 202 -16.84 -2.82 -2.08
CA PRO A 202 -16.94 -1.66 -2.96
C PRO A 202 -15.56 -1.07 -3.28
N THR A 203 -15.39 -0.64 -4.53
CA THR A 203 -14.23 0.15 -4.97
C THR A 203 -14.70 1.38 -5.72
N TYR A 204 -13.93 2.47 -5.65
CA TYR A 204 -14.27 3.74 -6.31
C TYR A 204 -13.76 3.85 -7.75
N ILE A 205 -13.06 2.82 -8.21
CA ILE A 205 -12.57 2.63 -9.58
C ILE A 205 -12.54 1.12 -9.85
N PRO A 206 -12.73 0.64 -11.10
CA PRO A 206 -12.60 -0.78 -11.42
C PRO A 206 -11.20 -1.33 -11.05
N LEU A 207 -11.18 -2.26 -10.11
CA LEU A 207 -9.98 -2.95 -9.64
C LEU A 207 -10.21 -4.45 -9.65
N THR A 208 -9.13 -5.21 -9.76
CA THR A 208 -9.10 -6.67 -9.61
C THR A 208 -8.05 -7.03 -8.56
N GLY A 209 -8.39 -7.96 -7.68
CA GLY A 209 -7.47 -8.54 -6.71
C GLY A 209 -7.78 -10.02 -6.52
N ALA A 210 -6.79 -10.89 -6.77
CA ALA A 210 -6.96 -12.33 -6.58
C ALA A 210 -5.68 -13.01 -6.07
N GLU A 211 -5.82 -13.94 -5.12
CA GLU A 211 -4.77 -14.90 -4.77
C GLU A 211 -4.88 -16.12 -5.66
N PHE A 212 -3.75 -16.64 -6.15
CA PHE A 212 -3.62 -17.93 -6.80
C PHE A 212 -2.67 -18.82 -5.99
N ARG A 213 -3.08 -20.07 -5.78
CA ARG A 213 -2.21 -21.16 -5.35
C ARG A 213 -2.16 -22.20 -6.46
N MET A 214 -0.96 -22.55 -6.91
CA MET A 214 -0.75 -23.40 -8.08
C MET A 214 0.20 -24.54 -7.74
N GLU A 215 -0.13 -25.75 -8.18
CA GLU A 215 0.75 -26.91 -8.17
C GLU A 215 1.88 -26.73 -9.20
N PRO A 216 3.02 -27.43 -9.06
CA PRO A 216 4.09 -27.41 -10.04
C PRO A 216 3.61 -27.65 -11.47
N GLY A 217 4.02 -26.79 -12.40
CA GLY A 217 3.67 -26.87 -13.82
C GLY A 217 2.22 -26.55 -14.17
N ALA A 218 1.34 -26.25 -13.19
CA ALA A 218 -0.04 -25.85 -13.45
C ALA A 218 -0.07 -24.54 -14.25
N GLU A 219 -1.09 -24.39 -15.09
CA GLU A 219 -1.28 -23.22 -15.94
C GLU A 219 -2.73 -22.74 -15.83
N VAL A 220 -2.90 -21.42 -15.79
CA VAL A 220 -4.22 -20.80 -15.84
C VAL A 220 -4.20 -19.66 -16.86
N VAL A 221 -5.25 -19.63 -17.68
CA VAL A 221 -5.49 -18.60 -18.68
C VAL A 221 -6.68 -17.77 -18.23
N LEU A 222 -6.45 -16.49 -17.99
CA LEU A 222 -7.42 -15.56 -17.43
C LEU A 222 -7.92 -14.63 -18.51
N ASP A 223 -9.23 -14.54 -18.71
CA ASP A 223 -9.82 -13.43 -19.46
C ASP A 223 -9.81 -12.18 -18.59
N VAL A 224 -9.23 -11.10 -19.09
CA VAL A 224 -9.05 -9.84 -18.34
C VAL A 224 -9.52 -8.63 -19.13
N PRO A 225 -9.91 -7.52 -18.47
CA PRO A 225 -10.29 -6.30 -19.17
C PRO A 225 -9.08 -5.70 -19.91
N ALA A 226 -9.21 -5.45 -21.22
CA ALA A 226 -8.17 -4.84 -22.03
C ALA A 226 -7.84 -3.39 -21.62
N GLY A 227 -8.77 -2.70 -20.97
CA GLY A 227 -8.52 -1.36 -20.43
C GLY A 227 -7.74 -1.34 -19.12
N HIS A 228 -7.44 -2.50 -18.53
CA HIS A 228 -6.73 -2.59 -17.26
C HIS A 228 -5.25 -2.86 -17.47
N GLU A 229 -4.43 -2.33 -16.58
CA GLU A 229 -3.09 -2.85 -16.31
C GLU A 229 -3.18 -4.01 -15.31
N HIS A 230 -2.21 -4.93 -15.37
CA HIS A 230 -2.22 -6.15 -14.53
C HIS A 230 -0.84 -6.44 -13.97
N GLY A 231 -0.74 -6.58 -12.65
CA GLY A 231 0.48 -6.95 -11.94
C GLY A 231 0.34 -8.29 -11.23
N VAL A 232 1.38 -9.13 -11.28
CA VAL A 232 1.45 -10.43 -10.58
C VAL A 232 2.65 -10.46 -9.67
N LEU A 233 2.41 -10.46 -8.37
CA LEU A 233 3.44 -10.66 -7.35
C LEU A 233 3.65 -12.16 -7.14
N ALA A 234 4.89 -12.63 -7.25
CA ALA A 234 5.26 -13.98 -6.84
C ALA A 234 5.47 -14.03 -5.31
N ALA A 235 4.43 -14.34 -4.55
CA ALA A 235 4.46 -14.37 -3.09
C ALA A 235 5.06 -15.66 -2.50
N GLY A 236 5.23 -16.70 -3.32
CA GLY A 236 5.92 -17.94 -2.99
C GLY A 236 6.14 -18.75 -4.26
N GLY A 237 7.34 -19.32 -4.44
CA GLY A 237 7.71 -19.99 -5.69
C GLY A 237 7.86 -19.02 -6.87
N THR A 238 8.23 -19.56 -8.02
CA THR A 238 8.42 -18.80 -9.27
C THR A 238 7.19 -18.95 -10.17
N VAL A 239 6.62 -17.84 -10.61
CA VAL A 239 5.49 -17.81 -11.56
C VAL A 239 5.96 -17.25 -12.89
N HIS A 240 5.47 -17.79 -14.00
CA HIS A 240 5.64 -17.23 -15.32
C HIS A 240 4.39 -16.44 -15.70
N LEU A 241 4.56 -15.17 -16.05
CA LEU A 241 3.50 -14.29 -16.57
C LEU A 241 3.75 -14.10 -18.07
N GLN A 242 2.83 -14.54 -18.93
CA GLN A 242 3.01 -14.52 -20.39
C GLN A 242 4.34 -15.16 -20.83
N GLY A 243 4.75 -16.23 -20.15
CA GLY A 243 6.02 -16.93 -20.37
C GLY A 243 7.25 -16.28 -19.72
N VAL A 244 7.16 -15.04 -19.23
CA VAL A 244 8.26 -14.34 -18.55
C VAL A 244 8.35 -14.76 -17.09
N GLU A 245 9.55 -15.14 -16.65
CA GLU A 245 9.82 -15.49 -15.26
C GLU A 245 9.62 -14.29 -14.31
N VAL A 246 8.77 -14.46 -13.30
CA VAL A 246 8.60 -13.55 -12.15
C VAL A 246 9.07 -14.29 -10.90
N ARG A 247 10.20 -13.85 -10.35
CA ARG A 247 10.85 -14.47 -9.19
C ARG A 247 10.14 -14.10 -7.89
N PRO A 248 10.28 -14.91 -6.81
CA PRO A 248 9.77 -14.56 -5.50
C PRO A 248 10.06 -13.10 -5.08
N GLY A 249 9.03 -12.43 -4.56
CA GLY A 249 9.07 -11.02 -4.16
C GLY A 249 9.00 -10.01 -5.30
N HIS A 250 9.16 -10.43 -6.56
CA HIS A 250 9.07 -9.52 -7.72
C HIS A 250 7.62 -9.37 -8.18
N LEU A 251 7.34 -8.23 -8.81
CA LEU A 251 6.06 -7.92 -9.43
C LEU A 251 6.25 -7.86 -10.95
N GLY A 252 5.65 -8.79 -11.69
CA GLY A 252 5.60 -8.73 -13.15
C GLY A 252 4.36 -7.97 -13.61
N VAL A 253 4.49 -7.04 -14.56
CA VAL A 253 3.38 -6.20 -14.99
C VAL A 253 3.18 -6.23 -16.50
N VAL A 254 1.92 -6.40 -16.90
CA VAL A 254 1.42 -6.23 -18.26
C VAL A 254 0.62 -4.93 -18.34
N GLU A 255 1.01 -4.08 -19.29
CA GLU A 255 0.31 -2.84 -19.63
C GLU A 255 -1.09 -3.10 -20.20
N THR A 256 -1.86 -2.02 -20.42
CA THR A 256 -3.17 -2.10 -21.09
C THR A 256 -3.08 -2.74 -22.49
N GLY A 257 -4.21 -3.27 -22.96
CA GLY A 257 -4.38 -3.84 -24.29
C GLY A 257 -4.50 -5.36 -24.31
N SER A 258 -4.02 -6.05 -23.26
CA SER A 258 -4.18 -7.51 -23.16
C SER A 258 -5.61 -7.89 -22.76
N THR A 259 -6.23 -8.80 -23.53
CA THR A 259 -7.52 -9.41 -23.15
C THR A 259 -7.35 -10.72 -22.38
N ARG A 260 -6.11 -11.21 -22.26
CA ARG A 260 -5.80 -12.52 -21.69
C ARG A 260 -4.45 -12.51 -20.97
N LEU A 261 -4.39 -13.12 -19.79
CA LEU A 261 -3.13 -13.37 -19.09
C LEU A 261 -2.94 -14.86 -18.88
N THR A 262 -1.75 -15.36 -19.21
CA THR A 262 -1.35 -16.72 -18.87
C THR A 262 -0.43 -16.68 -17.66
N LEU A 263 -0.81 -17.36 -16.59
CA LEU A 263 0.03 -17.63 -15.43
C LEU A 263 0.41 -19.10 -15.43
N ARG A 264 1.69 -19.41 -15.24
CA ARG A 264 2.17 -20.78 -15.15
C ARG A 264 3.13 -20.95 -13.98
N ALA A 265 2.92 -21.98 -13.18
CA ALA A 265 3.85 -22.35 -12.13
C ALA A 265 5.13 -22.95 -12.74
N GLY A 266 6.27 -22.66 -12.14
CA GLY A 266 7.52 -23.37 -12.43
C GLY A 266 7.52 -24.80 -11.86
N ASP A 267 8.70 -25.27 -11.46
CA ASP A 267 8.88 -26.64 -10.94
C ASP A 267 8.46 -26.80 -9.47
N GLU A 268 8.10 -25.71 -8.79
CA GLU A 268 7.70 -25.68 -7.38
C GLU A 268 6.27 -25.11 -7.23
N PRO A 269 5.57 -25.41 -6.12
CA PRO A 269 4.27 -24.79 -5.84
C PRO A 269 4.38 -23.27 -5.77
N VAL A 270 3.37 -22.58 -6.31
CA VAL A 270 3.31 -21.11 -6.37
C VAL A 270 2.20 -20.57 -5.48
N ILE A 271 2.50 -19.46 -4.80
CA ILE A 271 1.51 -18.51 -4.29
C ILE A 271 1.74 -17.21 -5.06
N ALA A 272 0.72 -16.74 -5.77
CA ALA A 272 0.77 -15.50 -6.53
C ALA A 272 -0.38 -14.58 -6.12
N LEU A 273 -0.14 -13.28 -6.18
CA LEU A 273 -1.16 -12.25 -5.98
C LEU A 273 -1.29 -11.45 -7.27
N LEU A 274 -2.44 -11.57 -7.94
CA LEU A 274 -2.81 -10.74 -9.08
C LEU A 274 -3.48 -9.47 -8.57
N ILE A 275 -2.98 -8.33 -9.03
CA ILE A 275 -3.65 -7.04 -8.99
C ILE A 275 -3.93 -6.58 -10.42
N GLY A 276 -5.04 -5.88 -10.60
CA GLY A 276 -5.32 -5.21 -11.85
C GLY A 276 -6.23 -4.03 -11.63
N GLY A 277 -6.38 -3.19 -12.65
CA GLY A 277 -7.29 -2.06 -12.55
C GLY A 277 -7.22 -1.12 -13.73
N GLU A 278 -8.27 -0.33 -13.88
CA GLU A 278 -8.29 0.81 -14.79
C GLU A 278 -7.19 1.80 -14.38
N PRO A 279 -6.38 2.32 -15.34
CA PRO A 279 -5.46 3.42 -15.08
C PRO A 279 -6.17 4.59 -14.41
N LEU A 280 -5.60 5.10 -13.32
CA LEU A 280 -6.22 6.18 -12.55
C LEU A 280 -6.53 7.42 -13.40
N GLY A 281 -5.70 7.71 -14.41
CA GLY A 281 -5.86 8.87 -15.29
C GLY A 281 -5.61 10.22 -14.62
N GLU A 282 -5.10 10.22 -13.40
CA GLU A 282 -4.83 11.41 -12.58
C GLU A 282 -3.39 11.40 -12.06
N GLN A 283 -2.84 12.59 -11.82
CA GLN A 283 -1.54 12.72 -11.16
C GLN A 283 -1.71 12.80 -9.66
N ILE A 284 -0.94 12.02 -8.91
CA ILE A 284 -0.96 11.97 -7.46
C ILE A 284 0.36 12.44 -6.86
N ILE A 285 0.33 12.94 -5.63
CA ILE A 285 1.51 13.07 -4.78
C ILE A 285 1.37 12.07 -3.65
N MET A 286 2.27 11.09 -3.62
CA MET A 286 2.40 10.18 -2.49
C MET A 286 3.57 10.62 -1.61
N TRP A 287 3.28 10.96 -0.36
CA TRP A 287 4.29 11.29 0.64
C TRP A 287 3.92 10.68 1.98
N TRP A 288 4.84 9.89 2.54
CA TRP A 288 4.58 9.11 3.75
C TRP A 288 3.31 8.26 3.59
N ASN A 289 2.23 8.61 4.29
CA ASN A 289 0.95 7.90 4.27
C ASN A 289 -0.19 8.72 3.63
N PHE A 290 0.16 9.76 2.88
CA PHE A 290 -0.80 10.67 2.28
C PHE A 290 -0.73 10.58 0.76
N VAL A 291 -1.90 10.48 0.12
CA VAL A 291 -2.05 10.50 -1.34
C VAL A 291 -2.89 11.73 -1.74
N GLY A 292 -2.19 12.80 -2.09
CA GLY A 292 -2.78 14.09 -2.47
C GLY A 292 -2.69 14.38 -3.96
N ARG A 293 -2.97 15.62 -4.35
CA ARG A 293 -2.80 16.14 -5.72
C ARG A 293 -1.81 17.31 -5.77
N SER A 294 -1.52 17.96 -4.64
CA SER A 294 -0.59 19.07 -4.55
C SER A 294 0.32 18.99 -3.32
N HIS A 295 1.46 19.70 -3.39
CA HIS A 295 2.38 19.81 -2.25
C HIS A 295 1.66 20.43 -1.04
N ASP A 296 0.84 21.44 -1.30
CA ASP A 296 0.20 22.25 -0.28
C ASP A 296 -0.81 21.40 0.51
N GLU A 297 -1.56 20.50 -0.15
CA GLU A 297 -2.41 19.51 0.54
C GLU A 297 -1.62 18.61 1.49
N ILE A 298 -0.46 18.10 1.06
CA ILE A 298 0.37 17.23 1.92
C ILE A 298 0.89 18.01 3.14
N VAL A 299 1.28 19.26 2.95
CA VAL A 299 1.70 20.15 4.05
C VAL A 299 0.55 20.32 5.04
N THR A 300 -0.63 20.64 4.53
CA THR A 300 -1.85 20.88 5.30
C THR A 300 -2.30 19.63 6.08
N TRP A 301 -2.29 18.44 5.48
CA TRP A 301 -2.64 17.19 6.16
C TRP A 301 -1.59 16.76 7.19
N ARG A 302 -0.30 16.98 6.90
CA ARG A 302 0.76 16.76 7.89
C ARG A 302 0.58 17.65 9.11
N ALA A 303 0.33 18.95 8.90
CA ALA A 303 0.15 19.90 10.00
C ALA A 303 -1.04 19.50 10.88
N ALA A 304 -2.19 19.20 10.26
CA ALA A 304 -3.37 18.70 10.96
C ALA A 304 -3.05 17.46 11.82
N TYR A 305 -2.39 16.44 11.24
CA TYR A 305 -2.01 15.25 11.99
C TYR A 305 -1.06 15.56 13.16
N GLN A 306 -0.01 16.35 12.93
CA GLN A 306 0.98 16.66 13.96
C GLN A 306 0.37 17.45 15.12
N GLN A 307 -0.59 18.34 14.84
CA GLN A 307 -1.32 19.09 15.86
C GLN A 307 -2.31 18.19 16.60
N GLU A 308 -3.11 17.38 15.88
CA GLU A 308 -4.10 16.48 16.48
C GLU A 308 -3.48 15.42 17.39
N MET A 309 -2.27 14.96 17.07
CA MET A 309 -1.53 14.01 17.91
C MET A 309 -0.68 14.68 19.01
N GLY A 310 -0.65 16.02 19.07
CA GLY A 310 0.11 16.78 20.05
C GLY A 310 1.62 16.83 19.82
N PHE A 311 2.11 16.49 18.63
CA PHE A 311 3.53 16.60 18.26
C PHE A 311 3.97 18.04 17.97
N GLU A 312 3.06 18.85 17.44
CA GLU A 312 3.26 20.27 17.12
C GLU A 312 2.16 21.11 17.79
N ALA A 313 2.45 22.37 18.10
CA ALA A 313 1.48 23.25 18.72
C ALA A 313 0.41 23.66 17.68
N PRO A 314 -0.85 23.86 18.08
CA PRO A 314 -1.84 24.53 17.24
C PRO A 314 -1.31 25.87 16.73
N ASP A 315 -1.55 26.17 15.46
CA ASP A 315 -1.29 27.47 14.84
C ASP A 315 -2.61 28.16 14.47
N GLY A 316 -2.54 29.40 13.95
CA GLY A 316 -3.72 30.21 13.63
C GLY A 316 -4.69 29.63 12.60
N GLU A 317 -4.36 28.50 11.98
CA GLU A 317 -5.24 27.76 11.06
C GLU A 317 -5.91 26.56 11.74
N SER A 318 -5.49 26.21 12.95
CA SER A 318 -5.98 25.10 13.76
C SER A 318 -7.26 25.46 14.51
N PRO A 319 -8.28 24.60 14.53
CA PRO A 319 -9.46 24.78 15.38
C PRO A 319 -9.15 24.79 16.88
N LEU A 320 -7.96 24.29 17.25
CA LEU A 320 -7.46 24.27 18.62
C LEU A 320 -6.73 25.57 19.03
N ASP A 321 -6.56 26.55 18.13
CA ASP A 321 -5.96 27.85 18.47
C ASP A 321 -6.96 28.75 19.20
N THR A 322 -7.25 28.38 20.45
CA THR A 322 -8.07 29.18 21.36
C THR A 322 -7.15 30.17 22.09
N ALA A 323 -7.11 31.41 21.62
CA ALA A 323 -6.31 32.48 22.20
C ALA A 323 -6.47 32.60 23.73
N GLY A 324 -5.38 32.43 24.49
CA GLY A 324 -5.29 32.89 25.88
C GLY A 324 -4.32 32.12 26.76
N ASP A 325 -4.49 30.80 26.85
CA ASP A 325 -3.86 30.00 27.89
C ASP A 325 -3.31 28.74 27.21
N GLY A 326 -2.13 28.84 26.60
CA GLY A 326 -1.56 27.76 25.79
C GLY A 326 -1.58 26.42 26.51
N GLU A 327 -2.48 25.53 26.11
CA GLU A 327 -2.42 24.12 26.47
C GLU A 327 -1.07 23.59 25.97
N PRO A 328 -0.31 22.87 26.82
CA PRO A 328 1.02 22.46 26.45
C PRO A 328 0.96 21.49 25.26
N LEU A 329 1.89 21.70 24.33
CA LEU A 329 2.39 20.65 23.42
C LEU A 329 2.45 19.30 24.16
N GLY A 330 1.99 18.23 23.50
CA GLY A 330 2.23 16.87 23.97
C GLY A 330 1.03 16.09 24.49
N ARG A 331 -0.22 16.51 24.21
CA ARG A 331 -1.40 15.65 24.39
C ARG A 331 -2.23 15.55 23.11
N GLU A 332 -2.79 14.36 22.87
CA GLU A 332 -3.69 14.08 21.74
C GLU A 332 -5.04 14.78 21.94
N VAL A 333 -5.73 15.05 20.83
CA VAL A 333 -7.12 15.52 20.83
C VAL A 333 -8.04 14.46 21.44
N VAL A 334 -8.86 14.89 22.40
CA VAL A 334 -9.86 14.04 23.08
C VAL A 334 -11.28 14.55 22.80
N GLU A 335 -12.27 13.72 23.15
CA GLU A 335 -13.70 14.03 22.96
C GLU A 335 -14.10 15.39 23.57
N ALA A 336 -13.58 15.70 24.76
CA ALA A 336 -13.85 16.98 25.43
C ALA A 336 -13.33 18.21 24.65
N ASP A 337 -12.24 18.07 23.88
CA ASP A 337 -11.73 19.17 23.05
C ASP A 337 -12.70 19.44 21.88
N VAL A 338 -13.27 18.38 21.30
CA VAL A 338 -14.23 18.50 20.19
C VAL A 338 -15.56 19.08 20.66
N GLU A 339 -16.05 18.66 21.84
CA GLU A 339 -17.29 19.17 22.43
C GLU A 339 -17.21 20.64 22.85
N ALA A 340 -16.01 21.17 23.12
CA ALA A 340 -15.80 22.54 23.55
C ALA A 340 -15.85 23.58 22.41
N LEU A 341 -15.87 23.15 21.14
CA LEU A 341 -15.82 24.03 19.97
C LEU A 341 -17.22 24.40 19.47
N ASP A 342 -17.47 25.70 19.30
CA ASP A 342 -18.77 26.22 18.81
C ASP A 342 -19.02 25.95 17.31
N GLU A 343 -17.97 25.93 16.48
CA GLU A 343 -18.04 25.62 15.04
C GLU A 343 -16.91 24.64 14.67
N PRO A 344 -17.18 23.33 14.51
CA PRO A 344 -16.11 22.35 14.32
C PRO A 344 -15.64 22.31 12.86
N GLY A 345 -14.38 22.64 12.61
CA GLY A 345 -13.74 22.45 11.31
C GLY A 345 -12.53 23.34 11.08
N TYR A 346 -11.65 22.91 10.17
CA TYR A 346 -10.54 23.73 9.67
C TYR A 346 -11.06 24.88 8.81
N ALA A 347 -10.28 25.97 8.73
CA ALA A 347 -10.62 27.16 7.95
C ALA A 347 -10.82 26.87 6.44
N ASP A 348 -10.24 25.78 5.93
CA ASP A 348 -10.40 25.31 4.55
C ASP A 348 -11.63 24.40 4.34
N GLY A 349 -12.49 24.26 5.35
CA GLY A 349 -13.73 23.48 5.29
C GLY A 349 -13.57 21.99 5.59
N ARG A 350 -12.36 21.50 5.89
CA ARG A 350 -12.18 20.13 6.38
C ARG A 350 -12.82 19.95 7.76
N ARG A 351 -13.34 18.74 8.02
CA ARG A 351 -13.86 18.37 9.34
C ARG A 351 -12.73 18.29 10.37
N PHE A 352 -13.01 18.75 11.59
CA PHE A 352 -12.17 18.53 12.76
C PHE A 352 -12.78 17.47 13.69
N PRO A 353 -11.97 16.58 14.29
CA PRO A 353 -10.60 16.24 13.88
C PRO A 353 -10.60 15.56 12.50
N GLN A 354 -9.55 15.80 11.70
CA GLN A 354 -9.40 15.15 10.39
C GLN A 354 -9.05 13.66 10.56
N PHE A 355 -8.18 13.32 11.51
CA PHE A 355 -7.67 11.96 11.70
C PHE A 355 -8.36 11.17 12.82
N GLY A 356 -9.43 11.76 13.37
CA GLY A 356 -10.38 11.13 14.27
C GLY A 356 -9.86 10.96 15.70
N LEU A 357 -10.80 10.73 16.61
CA LEU A 357 -10.50 10.27 17.97
C LEU A 357 -10.13 8.79 17.91
N PHE A 358 -9.26 8.33 18.81
CA PHE A 358 -8.80 6.95 18.82
C PHE A 358 -9.07 6.31 20.17
N PRO A 359 -9.46 5.02 20.21
CA PRO A 359 -9.55 4.30 21.48
C PRO A 359 -8.17 4.27 22.17
N PRO A 360 -8.11 4.12 23.50
CA PRO A 360 -6.83 4.04 24.20
C PRO A 360 -5.91 2.94 23.63
N ASP A 361 -4.72 3.33 23.19
CA ASP A 361 -3.66 2.43 22.74
C ASP A 361 -2.47 2.52 23.72
N PRO A 362 -1.88 1.40 24.18
CA PRO A 362 -0.64 1.43 24.96
C PRO A 362 0.56 2.07 24.24
N LYS A 363 0.55 2.19 22.91
CA LYS A 363 1.66 2.78 22.14
C LYS A 363 1.34 4.17 21.66
N ALA A 364 2.33 5.06 21.75
CA ALA A 364 2.23 6.41 21.22
C ALA A 364 2.12 6.39 19.69
N PRO A 365 1.40 7.36 19.10
CA PRO A 365 1.31 7.50 17.65
C PRO A 365 2.68 7.71 16.99
N LEU A 366 2.77 7.40 15.70
CA LEU A 366 3.97 7.64 14.91
C LEU A 366 4.05 9.12 14.47
N PRO A 367 5.13 9.86 14.76
CA PRO A 367 5.26 11.22 14.28
C PRO A 367 5.46 11.24 12.76
N ALA A 368 4.84 12.21 12.09
CA ALA A 368 5.06 12.41 10.67
C ALA A 368 6.52 12.83 10.41
N PRO A 369 7.18 12.33 9.35
CA PRO A 369 8.52 12.76 9.00
C PRO A 369 8.54 14.26 8.66
N ALA A 370 9.74 14.86 8.70
CA ALA A 370 9.92 16.22 8.21
C ALA A 370 9.61 16.29 6.71
N LEU A 371 8.99 17.40 6.29
CA LEU A 371 8.74 17.67 4.88
C LEU A 371 10.08 17.86 4.15
N PRO A 372 10.15 17.50 2.85
CA PRO A 372 11.32 17.80 2.05
C PRO A 372 11.49 19.32 1.90
N ASN A 373 12.74 19.80 1.81
CA ASN A 373 13.05 21.20 1.55
C ASN A 373 12.74 21.66 0.11
N THR A 374 12.10 20.80 -0.69
CA THR A 374 11.76 21.03 -2.09
C THR A 374 10.29 20.72 -2.33
N ARG A 375 9.65 21.45 -3.25
CA ARG A 375 8.25 21.21 -3.60
C ARG A 375 8.09 19.81 -4.19
N MET A 376 7.14 19.05 -3.65
CA MET A 376 6.76 17.74 -4.14
C MET A 376 6.08 17.88 -5.50
N ARG A 377 6.36 16.93 -6.42
CA ARG A 377 5.81 16.94 -7.78
C ARG A 377 4.83 15.79 -7.96
N PRO A 378 3.65 16.04 -8.57
CA PRO A 378 2.73 14.98 -8.95
C PRO A 378 3.37 13.98 -9.91
N ARG A 379 2.91 12.73 -9.83
CA ARG A 379 3.25 11.63 -10.74
C ARG A 379 1.97 10.89 -11.09
N GLY A 380 1.82 10.47 -12.33
CA GLY A 380 0.68 9.71 -12.83
C GLY A 380 1.13 8.78 -13.92
#